data_AF-A0A7D5L2Z1-F1
#
_entry.id   AF-A0A7D5L2Z1-F1
#
_cell.length_a   1.000
_cell.length_b   1.000
_cell.length_c   1.000
_cell.angle_alpha   90.00
_cell.angle_beta   90.00
_cell.angle_gamma   90.00
#
_symmetry.space_group_name_H-M   'P 1'
#
loop_
_entity.id
_entity.type
_entity.pdbx_description
1 polymer ?
#
loop_
_entity_poly.entity_id
_entity_poly.type
_entity_poly.pdbx_seq_one_letter_code
_entity_poly.pdbx_strand_id
1 'polypeptide(L)' 'MERTRLLRFLTFVALLDILTLALAAQFGPPDPFTQLLAVGPMLVVAPVLAYWLVYVHGRDDGA' A
#
# COMPACT_ATOMS: atom_id res chain seq x y z
N MET A 1 6.67 11.98 -18.22
CA MET A 1 6.92 12.08 -16.76
C MET A 1 5.78 11.48 -15.92
N GLU A 2 4.50 11.62 -16.30
CA GLU A 2 3.38 11.01 -15.54
C GLU A 2 3.40 9.48 -15.49
N ARG A 3 3.72 8.80 -16.61
CA ARG A 3 3.75 7.32 -16.65
C ARG A 3 4.72 6.73 -15.63
N THR A 4 5.89 7.32 -15.45
CA THR A 4 6.90 6.86 -14.47
C THR A 4 6.40 7.05 -13.04
N ARG A 5 5.71 8.16 -12.74
CA ARG A 5 5.09 8.39 -11.42
C ARG A 5 3.95 7.42 -11.15
N LEU A 6 3.11 7.16 -12.15
CA LEU A 6 2.02 6.19 -12.05
C LEU A 6 2.55 4.77 -11.82
N LEU A 7 3.61 4.36 -12.53
CA LEU A 7 4.26 3.07 -12.27
C LEU A 7 4.83 3.00 -10.85
N ARG A 8 5.50 4.07 -10.38
CA ARG A 8 6.01 4.13 -9.01
C ARG A 8 4.89 4.03 -7.98
N PHE A 9 3.79 4.74 -8.19
CA PHE A 9 2.60 4.67 -7.34
C PHE A 9 2.05 3.24 -7.26
N LEU A 10 1.78 2.61 -8.41
CA LEU A 10 1.27 1.24 -8.46
C LEU A 10 2.22 0.25 -7.80
N THR A 11 3.54 0.40 -8.00
CA THR A 11 4.54 -0.43 -7.32
C THR A 11 4.46 -0.27 -5.80
N PHE A 12 4.35 0.96 -5.29
CA PHE A 12 4.22 1.19 -3.85
C PHE A 12 2.93 0.61 -3.27
N VAL A 13 1.80 0.78 -3.97
CA VAL A 13 0.53 0.16 -3.56
C VAL A 13 0.69 -1.37 -3.50
N ALA A 14 1.20 -1.98 -4.57
CA ALA A 14 1.39 -3.43 -4.63
C ALA A 14 2.32 -3.95 -3.52
N LEU A 15 3.40 -3.22 -3.20
CA LEU A 15 4.31 -3.59 -2.11
C LEU A 15 3.64 -3.49 -0.74
N LEU A 16 2.84 -2.44 -0.50
CA LEU A 16 2.09 -2.29 0.75
C LEU A 16 1.01 -3.37 0.90
N ASP A 17 0.35 -3.74 -0.20
CA ASP A 17 -0.63 -4.82 -0.21
C ASP A 17 0.03 -6.18 0.05
N ILE A 18 1.15 -6.48 -0.61
CA ILE A 18 1.92 -7.71 -0.37
C ILE A 18 2.38 -7.78 1.08
N LEU A 19 2.91 -6.68 1.63
CA LEU A 19 3.33 -6.61 3.03
C LEU A 19 2.15 -6.88 3.97
N THR A 20 1.01 -6.25 3.71
CA THR A 20 -0.23 -6.46 4.47
C THR A 20 -0.64 -7.92 4.47
N LEU A 21 -0.69 -8.54 3.28
CA LEU A 21 -1.08 -9.93 3.12
C LEU A 21 -0.07 -10.88 3.79
N ALA A 22 1.22 -10.59 3.71
CA ALA A 22 2.26 -11.36 4.39
C ALA A 22 2.10 -11.28 5.93
N LEU A 23 1.84 -10.09 6.47
CA LEU A 23 1.59 -9.91 7.90
C LEU A 23 0.30 -10.63 8.34
N ALA A 24 -0.77 -10.51 7.55
CA ALA A 24 -2.03 -11.21 7.81
C ALA A 24 -1.86 -12.73 7.75
N ALA A 25 -1.07 -13.26 6.80
CA ALA A 25 -0.80 -14.68 6.68
C ALA A 25 0.09 -15.22 7.81
N GLN A 26 1.03 -14.41 8.32
CA GLN A 26 1.96 -14.82 9.37
C GLN A 26 1.36 -14.71 10.78
N PHE A 27 0.53 -13.69 11.03
CA PHE A 27 0.06 -13.35 12.37
C PHE A 27 -1.46 -13.43 12.54
N GLY A 28 -2.23 -13.44 11.44
CA GLY A 28 -3.68 -13.49 11.46
C GLY A 28 -4.21 -14.91 11.65
N PRO A 29 -5.35 -15.08 12.35
CA PRO A 29 -6.04 -16.37 12.34
C PRO A 29 -6.51 -16.71 10.90
N PRO A 30 -6.65 -18.00 10.56
CA PRO A 30 -7.13 -18.43 9.24
C PRO A 30 -8.63 -18.18 9.03
N ASP A 31 -9.28 -17.38 9.89
CA ASP A 31 -10.70 -17.10 9.78
C ASP A 31 -10.97 -15.95 8.78
N PRO A 32 -11.93 -16.11 7.85
CA PRO A 32 -12.14 -15.15 6.77
C PRO A 32 -12.60 -13.76 7.24
N PHE A 33 -13.30 -13.67 8.38
CA PHE A 33 -13.85 -12.41 8.87
C PHE A 33 -12.76 -11.53 9.49
N THR A 34 -11.88 -12.09 10.30
CA THR A 34 -10.72 -11.40 10.85
C THR A 34 -9.75 -11.00 9.74
N GLN A 35 -9.56 -11.85 8.72
CA GLN A 35 -8.76 -11.47 7.56
C GLN A 35 -9.35 -10.28 6.81
N LEU A 36 -10.67 -10.27 6.57
CA LEU A 36 -11.33 -9.14 5.91
C LEU A 36 -11.23 -7.85 6.75
N LEU A 37 -11.37 -7.95 8.07
CA LEU A 37 -11.23 -6.82 8.99
C LEU A 37 -9.80 -6.33 9.14
N ALA A 38 -8.80 -7.20 9.02
CA ALA A 38 -7.39 -6.82 9.11
C ALA A 38 -6.86 -6.27 7.77
N VAL A 39 -7.17 -6.93 6.66
CA VAL A 39 -6.66 -6.61 5.32
C VAL A 39 -7.47 -5.48 4.68
N GLY A 40 -8.80 -5.49 4.84
CA GLY A 40 -9.70 -4.53 4.18
C GLY A 40 -9.36 -3.06 4.45
N PRO A 41 -9.20 -2.63 5.71
CA PRO A 41 -8.79 -1.27 6.03
C PRO A 41 -7.41 -0.94 5.46
N MET A 42 -6.49 -1.90 5.48
CA MET A 42 -5.12 -1.70 5.04
C MET A 42 -5.02 -1.50 3.52
N LEU A 43 -5.89 -2.17 2.74
CA LEU A 43 -6.03 -1.93 1.29
C LEU A 43 -6.53 -0.53 0.94
N VAL A 44 -7.22 0.14 1.87
CA VAL A 44 -7.63 1.55 1.71
C VAL A 44 -6.49 2.49 2.12
N VAL A 45 -5.73 2.14 3.16
CA VAL A 45 -4.58 2.92 3.62
C VAL A 45 -3.41 2.86 2.63
N ALA A 46 -3.18 1.73 1.97
CA ALA A 46 -2.11 1.51 1.00
C ALA A 46 -2.07 2.54 -0.15
N PRO A 47 -3.17 2.81 -0.90
CA PRO A 47 -3.19 3.84 -1.93
C PRO A 47 -3.05 5.25 -1.37
N VAL A 48 -3.55 5.54 -0.17
CA VAL A 48 -3.37 6.84 0.48
C VAL A 48 -1.89 7.08 0.82
N LEU A 49 -1.22 6.09 1.42
CA LEU A 49 0.21 6.17 1.72
C LEU A 49 1.06 6.23 0.46
N ALA A 50 0.76 5.42 -0.56
CA ALA A 50 1.47 5.44 -1.83
C ALA A 50 1.31 6.79 -2.55
N TYR A 51 0.13 7.40 -2.47
CA TYR A 51 -0.11 8.73 -3.04
C TYR A 51 0.76 9.77 -2.33
N TRP A 52 0.76 9.75 -1.00
CA TRP A 52 1.57 10.66 -0.20
C TRP A 52 3.08 10.49 -0.51
N LEU A 53 3.58 9.26 -0.55
CA LEU A 53 5.00 8.99 -0.80
C LEU A 53 5.46 9.43 -2.20
N VAL A 54 4.65 9.15 -3.22
CA VAL A 54 5.04 9.38 -4.63
C VAL A 54 4.77 10.80 -5.10
N TYR A 55 3.68 11.42 -4.64
CA TYR A 55 3.22 12.71 -5.15
C TYR A 55 3.43 13.86 -4.18
N VAL A 56 3.40 13.63 -2.86
CA VAL A 56 3.60 14.68 -1.85
C VAL A 56 5.07 14.73 -1.44
N HIS A 57 5.64 13.64 -0.94
CA HIS A 57 7.03 13.61 -0.48
C HIS A 57 8.04 13.65 -1.63
N GLY A 58 7.81 12.88 -2.71
CA GLY A 58 8.64 12.93 -3.91
C GLY A 58 8.62 14.27 -4.68
N ARG A 59 7.87 15.27 -4.21
CA ARG A 59 7.93 16.67 -4.67
C ARG A 59 9.07 17.44 -3.98
N ASP A 60 9.39 17.10 -2.74
CA ASP A 60 10.37 17.81 -1.90
C ASP A 60 11.81 17.30 -2.15
N ASP A 61 11.96 16.07 -2.64
CA ASP A 61 13.26 15.48 -3.04
C ASP A 61 13.84 16.04 -4.36
N GLY A 62 13.24 17.10 -4.90
CA GLY A 62 13.55 17.60 -6.26
C GLY A 62 13.40 19.11 -6.44
N ALA A 63 13.57 19.91 -5.39
CA ALA A 63 13.72 21.36 -5.46
C ALA A 63 15.19 21.77 -5.26
#